data_AF-A0A2H9NAS2-F1
#
_entry.id   AF-A0A2H9NAS2-F1
#
_cell.length_a   1.000
_cell.length_b   1.000
_cell.length_c   1.000
_cell.angle_alpha   90.00
_cell.angle_beta   90.00
_cell.angle_gamma   90.00
#
_symmetry.space_group_name_H-M   'P 1'
#
loop_
_entity.id
_entity.type
_entity.pdbx_description
1 polymer ?
#
loop_
_entity_poly.entity_id
_entity_poly.type
_entity_poly.pdbx_seq_one_letter_code
_entity_poly.pdbx_strand_id
1 'polypeptide(L)'
;MGGGGLSSAVGETAKRFGCGALVELEKIPLKYPCLAPWEIYVSESQERMLLAVPPENLERILEIFRSEDVEATAIGRYTADNVLRIYHQGEKVAEMDIPFLFRPPRATKTAEYRPASFEEPSFPEPENLTETLLQILSSPNIASKES
;
A
#
# COMPACT_ATOMS: atom_id res chain seq x y z
N MET A 1 -2.32 3.12 -4.47
CA MET A 1 -2.07 3.26 -3.02
C MET A 1 -2.45 1.95 -2.36
N GLY A 2 -1.69 1.47 -1.37
CA GLY A 2 -1.86 0.13 -0.79
C GLY A 2 -2.03 0.17 0.73
N GLY A 3 -1.30 -0.70 1.44
CA GLY A 3 -1.33 -0.79 2.89
C GLY A 3 -1.15 0.56 3.59
N GLY A 4 -2.08 0.93 4.48
CA GLY A 4 -2.09 2.21 5.19
C GLY A 4 -2.60 3.42 4.38
N GLY A 5 -3.00 3.25 3.12
CA GLY A 5 -3.73 4.29 2.39
C GLY A 5 -2.97 5.61 2.19
N LEU A 6 -3.68 6.73 2.41
CA LEU A 6 -3.09 8.09 2.34
C LEU A 6 -2.03 8.28 3.42
N SER A 7 -2.23 7.68 4.59
CA SER A 7 -1.29 7.80 5.71
C SER A 7 0.12 7.30 5.39
N SER A 8 0.22 6.16 4.70
CA SER A 8 1.50 5.63 4.21
C SER A 8 2.02 6.49 3.06
N ALA A 9 1.20 6.72 2.02
CA ALA A 9 1.68 7.38 0.80
C ALA A 9 2.21 8.81 1.05
N VAL A 10 1.48 9.62 1.82
CA VAL A 10 1.89 10.99 2.16
C VAL A 10 3.12 10.98 3.07
N GLY A 11 3.07 10.18 4.14
CA GLY A 11 4.14 10.11 5.13
C GLY A 11 5.45 9.58 4.54
N GLU A 12 5.40 8.53 3.72
CA GLU A 12 6.59 7.94 3.09
C GLU A 12 7.23 8.89 2.09
N THR A 13 6.41 9.59 1.30
CA THR A 13 6.91 10.60 0.36
C THR A 13 7.57 11.75 1.12
N ALA A 14 6.92 12.27 2.18
CA ALA A 14 7.49 13.34 2.99
C ALA A 14 8.81 12.93 3.66
N LYS A 15 8.86 11.72 4.24
CA LYS A 15 10.08 11.14 4.81
C LYS A 15 11.19 11.03 3.76
N ARG A 16 10.86 10.52 2.56
CA ARG A 16 11.84 10.30 1.47
C ARG A 16 12.51 11.60 1.04
N PHE A 17 11.78 12.71 1.04
CA PHE A 17 12.28 14.01 0.60
C PHE A 17 12.71 14.92 1.77
N GLY A 18 12.65 14.45 3.02
CA GLY A 18 13.07 15.22 4.19
C GLY A 18 12.22 16.47 4.42
N CYS A 19 10.92 16.36 4.18
CA CYS A 19 9.96 17.44 4.31
C CYS A 19 8.76 17.03 5.18
N GLY A 20 7.85 17.97 5.41
CA GLY A 20 6.61 17.81 6.16
C GLY A 20 5.44 17.77 5.19
N ALA A 21 4.23 17.61 5.72
CA ALA A 21 3.04 17.60 4.89
C ALA A 21 1.86 18.24 5.62
N LEU A 22 1.05 18.98 4.89
CA LEU A 22 -0.26 19.43 5.33
C LEU A 22 -1.30 18.79 4.42
N VAL A 23 -2.22 18.02 5.02
CA VAL A 23 -3.33 17.35 4.32
C VAL A 23 -4.65 17.90 4.82
N GLU A 24 -5.57 18.20 3.91
CA GLU A 24 -6.93 18.66 4.17
C GLU A 24 -7.91 17.56 3.76
N LEU A 25 -8.49 16.86 4.73
CA LEU A 25 -9.28 15.66 4.50
C LEU A 25 -10.61 15.95 3.81
N GLU A 26 -11.19 17.13 4.03
CA GLU A 26 -12.43 17.58 3.40
C GLU A 26 -12.33 17.74 1.87
N LYS A 27 -11.11 17.82 1.33
CA LYS A 27 -10.85 17.91 -0.12
C LYS A 27 -10.80 16.54 -0.79
N ILE A 28 -10.76 15.45 -0.03
CA ILE A 28 -10.65 14.11 -0.59
C ILE A 28 -12.03 13.68 -1.08
N PRO A 29 -12.19 13.26 -2.35
CA PRO A 29 -13.44 12.70 -2.83
C PRO A 29 -13.82 11.44 -2.05
N LEU A 30 -15.01 11.44 -1.46
CA LEU A 30 -15.50 10.34 -0.62
C LEU A 30 -16.61 9.56 -1.34
N LYS A 31 -16.48 8.24 -1.35
CA LYS A 31 -17.54 7.34 -1.84
C LYS A 31 -18.72 7.24 -0.86
N TYR A 32 -18.43 7.29 0.44
CA TYR A 32 -19.41 7.19 1.50
C TYR A 32 -19.42 8.50 2.31
N PRO A 33 -20.60 9.08 2.59
CA PRO A 33 -20.69 10.26 3.43
C PRO A 33 -20.38 9.90 4.90
N CYS A 34 -20.11 10.93 5.71
CA CYS A 34 -20.00 10.82 7.17
C CYS A 34 -18.88 9.91 7.70
N LEU A 35 -17.81 9.71 6.93
CA LEU A 35 -16.61 9.02 7.40
C LEU A 35 -15.89 9.86 8.47
N ALA A 36 -15.38 9.19 9.50
CA ALA A 36 -14.54 9.82 10.50
C ALA A 36 -13.18 10.21 9.88
N PRO A 37 -12.50 11.25 10.39
CA PRO A 37 -11.22 11.71 9.84
C PRO A 37 -10.17 10.61 9.68
N TRP A 38 -10.08 9.72 10.68
CA TRP A 38 -9.13 8.60 10.64
C TRP A 38 -9.50 7.60 9.55
N GLU A 39 -10.79 7.30 9.33
CA GLU A 39 -11.25 6.39 8.28
C GLU A 39 -10.87 6.92 6.90
N ILE A 40 -11.03 8.23 6.67
CA ILE A 40 -10.61 8.88 5.41
C ILE A 40 -9.09 8.71 5.21
N TYR A 41 -8.30 8.96 6.26
CA TYR A 41 -6.85 9.02 6.16
C TYR A 41 -6.17 7.65 6.04
N VAL A 42 -6.66 6.63 6.75
CA VAL A 42 -6.08 5.27 6.70
C VAL A 42 -6.78 4.33 5.73
N SER A 43 -7.87 4.77 5.09
CA SER A 43 -8.61 3.97 4.10
C SER A 43 -7.66 3.38 3.05
N GLU A 44 -7.85 2.09 2.73
CA GLU A 44 -7.13 1.36 1.67
C GLU A 44 -8.00 1.14 0.43
N SER A 45 -8.91 2.07 0.14
CA SER A 45 -9.67 2.07 -1.12
C SER A 45 -8.73 1.92 -2.31
N GLN A 46 -9.11 1.04 -3.25
CA GLN A 46 -8.34 0.71 -4.44
C GLN A 46 -8.36 1.84 -5.48
N GLU A 47 -7.51 1.72 -6.50
CA GLU A 47 -7.48 2.61 -7.68
C GLU A 47 -7.20 4.09 -7.38
N ARG A 48 -6.45 4.35 -6.30
CA ARG A 48 -5.99 5.71 -5.94
C ARG A 48 -4.50 5.90 -6.20
N MET A 49 -4.15 7.10 -6.67
CA MET A 49 -2.77 7.55 -6.88
C MET A 49 -2.52 8.87 -6.14
N LEU A 50 -1.30 9.06 -5.65
CA LEU A 50 -0.83 10.32 -5.06
C LEU A 50 0.26 10.90 -5.96
N LEU A 51 0.10 12.17 -6.35
CA LEU A 51 1.07 12.88 -7.18
C LEU A 51 1.52 14.15 -6.46
N ALA A 52 2.83 14.40 -6.44
CA ALA A 52 3.42 15.65 -5.99
C ALA A 52 3.77 16.48 -7.23
N VAL A 53 3.27 17.71 -7.31
CA VAL A 53 3.44 18.58 -8.47
C VAL A 53 3.89 19.98 -8.05
N PRO A 54 4.71 20.68 -8.86
CA PRO A 54 5.00 22.08 -8.62
C PRO A 54 3.71 22.94 -8.66
N PRO A 55 3.51 23.89 -7.73
CA PRO A 55 2.30 24.71 -7.67
C PRO A 55 1.97 25.44 -8.98
N GLU A 56 2.98 25.89 -9.70
CA GLU A 56 2.86 26.57 -11.00
C GLU A 56 2.26 25.69 -12.11
N ASN A 57 2.34 24.36 -11.96
CA ASN A 57 1.84 23.39 -12.92
C ASN A 57 0.48 22.80 -12.52
N LEU A 58 -0.04 23.12 -11.33
CA LEU A 58 -1.22 22.45 -10.77
C LEU A 58 -2.43 22.54 -11.70
N GLU A 59 -2.79 23.74 -12.15
CA GLU A 59 -3.96 23.94 -13.00
C GLU A 59 -3.83 23.18 -14.32
N ARG A 60 -2.64 23.23 -14.95
CA ARG A 60 -2.40 22.53 -16.20
C ARG A 60 -2.53 21.01 -16.05
N ILE A 61 -2.06 20.46 -14.93
CA ILE A 61 -2.16 19.03 -14.64
C ILE A 61 -3.62 18.64 -14.38
N LEU A 62 -4.38 19.44 -13.63
CA LEU A 62 -5.80 19.20 -13.41
C LEU A 62 -6.60 19.26 -14.73
N GLU A 63 -6.24 20.13 -15.67
CA GLU A 63 -6.82 20.12 -17.02
C GLU A 63 -6.59 18.81 -17.77
N ILE A 64 -5.38 18.25 -17.69
CA ILE A 64 -5.03 16.97 -18.35
C ILE A 64 -5.83 15.82 -17.74
N PHE A 65 -5.94 15.75 -16.42
CA PHE A 65 -6.76 14.71 -15.78
C PHE A 65 -8.23 14.83 -16.18
N ARG A 66 -8.77 16.06 -16.24
CA ARG A 66 -10.13 16.30 -16.72
C ARG A 66 -10.34 15.91 -18.18
N SER A 67 -9.35 16.07 -19.06
CA SER A 67 -9.50 15.67 -20.47
C SER A 67 -9.53 14.15 -20.68
N GLU A 68 -9.05 13.38 -19.70
CA GLU A 68 -9.03 11.92 -19.71
C GLU A 68 -10.16 11.30 -18.84
N ASP A 69 -11.13 12.11 -18.41
CA ASP A 69 -12.22 11.70 -17.50
C ASP A 69 -11.73 11.07 -16.18
N VAL A 70 -10.57 11.53 -15.68
CA VAL A 70 -9.99 11.09 -14.41
C VAL A 70 -10.17 12.17 -13.35
N GLU A 71 -10.76 11.81 -12.21
CA GLU A 71 -10.90 12.71 -11.07
C GLU A 71 -9.55 12.94 -10.38
N ALA A 72 -9.15 14.20 -10.25
CA ALA A 72 -7.95 14.62 -9.52
C ALA A 72 -8.27 15.82 -8.63
N THR A 73 -7.75 15.81 -7.41
CA THR A 73 -7.98 16.89 -6.44
C THR A 73 -6.71 17.22 -5.67
N ALA A 74 -6.44 18.51 -5.52
CA ALA A 74 -5.36 19.00 -4.67
C ALA A 74 -5.77 18.89 -3.20
N ILE A 75 -5.26 17.87 -2.51
CA ILE A 75 -5.65 17.55 -1.12
C ILE A 75 -4.72 18.14 -0.05
N GLY A 76 -3.69 18.89 -0.44
CA GLY A 76 -2.69 19.39 0.49
C GLY A 76 -1.41 19.85 -0.18
N ARG A 77 -0.35 20.01 0.62
CA ARG A 77 1.00 20.40 0.17
C ARG A 77 2.09 19.83 1.06
N TYR A 78 3.28 19.65 0.50
CA TYR A 78 4.49 19.42 1.29
C TYR A 78 4.99 20.74 1.88
N THR A 79 5.60 20.66 3.07
CA THR A 79 6.10 21.81 3.84
C THR A 79 7.58 21.64 4.12
N ALA A 80 8.30 22.76 4.36
CA ALA A 80 9.75 22.73 4.56
C ALA A 80 10.18 22.24 5.96
N ASP A 81 9.26 22.11 6.91
CA ASP A 81 9.52 21.50 8.20
C ASP A 81 9.46 19.96 8.11
N ASN A 82 9.51 19.23 9.21
CA ASN A 82 9.44 17.76 9.22
C ASN A 82 8.18 17.25 9.93
N VAL A 83 7.10 18.02 9.86
CA VAL A 83 5.88 17.79 10.61
C VAL A 83 4.75 17.40 9.67
N LEU A 84 4.07 16.30 9.97
CA LEU A 84 2.81 15.91 9.35
C LEU A 84 1.67 16.60 10.09
N ARG A 85 0.85 17.35 9.36
CA ARG A 85 -0.37 18.00 9.86
C ARG A 85 -1.56 17.55 9.05
N ILE A 86 -2.63 17.17 9.73
CA ILE A 86 -3.86 16.73 9.12
C ILE A 86 -4.98 17.63 9.64
N TYR A 87 -5.70 18.23 8.70
CA TYR A 87 -6.88 19.05 8.96
C TYR A 87 -8.12 18.35 8.44
N HIS A 88 -9.24 18.54 9.12
CA HIS A 88 -10.55 18.16 8.64
C HIS A 88 -11.55 19.26 8.99
N GLN A 89 -12.19 19.85 7.98
CA GLN A 89 -13.18 20.92 8.17
C GLN A 89 -12.62 22.10 8.97
N GLY A 90 -11.38 22.50 8.68
CA GLY A 90 -10.68 23.59 9.36
C GLY A 90 -10.07 23.23 10.72
N GLU A 91 -10.40 22.07 11.31
CA GLU A 91 -9.87 21.63 12.60
C GLU A 91 -8.62 20.76 12.43
N LYS A 92 -7.59 20.98 13.25
CA LYS A 92 -6.36 20.17 13.23
C LYS A 92 -6.59 18.86 13.97
N VAL A 93 -6.78 17.77 13.23
CA VAL A 93 -7.08 16.45 13.80
C VAL A 93 -5.83 15.64 14.17
N ALA A 94 -4.67 15.96 13.58
CA ALA A 94 -3.39 15.35 13.95
C ALA A 94 -2.19 16.26 13.63
N GLU A 95 -1.16 16.18 14.47
CA GLU A 95 0.14 16.83 14.27
C GLU A 95 1.24 15.93 14.85
N MET A 96 2.23 15.55 14.04
CA MET A 96 3.28 14.63 14.47
C MET A 96 4.56 14.79 13.65
N ASP A 97 5.70 14.60 14.30
CA ASP A 97 7.00 14.58 13.62
C ASP A 97 7.14 13.34 12.72
N ILE A 98 7.50 13.56 11.46
CA ILE A 98 7.74 12.49 10.50
C ILE A 98 8.91 11.58 10.92
N PRO A 99 10.05 12.11 11.42
CA PRO A 99 11.12 11.25 11.94
C PRO A 99 10.68 10.30 13.06
N PHE A 100 9.74 10.74 13.92
CA PHE A 100 9.18 9.91 14.98
C PHE A 100 8.30 8.80 14.40
N LEU A 101 7.37 9.15 13.50
CA LEU A 101 6.45 8.20 12.85
C LEU A 101 7.19 7.03 12.18
N PHE A 102 8.36 7.30 11.62
CA PHE A 102 9.13 6.33 10.84
C PHE A 102 10.32 5.70 11.59
N ARG A 103 10.35 5.79 12.91
CA ARG A 103 11.36 5.13 13.76
C ARG A 103 10.70 4.21 14.81
N PRO A 104 9.98 3.16 14.38
CA PRO A 104 9.40 2.20 15.33
C PRO A 104 10.51 1.42 16.07
N PRO A 105 10.21 0.89 17.27
CA PRO A 105 11.13 -0.01 17.97
C PRO A 105 11.52 -1.21 17.11
N ARG A 106 12.80 -1.57 17.12
CA ARG A 106 13.30 -2.76 16.42
C ARG A 106 13.19 -3.99 17.32
N ALA A 107 12.62 -5.08 16.81
CA ALA A 107 12.59 -6.36 17.49
C ALA A 107 13.81 -7.21 17.09
N THR A 108 14.53 -7.73 18.06
CA THR A 108 15.61 -8.72 17.84
C THR A 108 15.03 -10.11 18.07
N LYS A 109 15.22 -11.01 17.10
CA LYS A 109 14.80 -12.42 17.19
C LYS A 109 16.02 -13.32 17.05
N THR A 110 16.13 -14.32 17.92
CA THR A 110 17.13 -15.38 17.79
C THR A 110 16.54 -16.49 16.94
N ALA A 111 17.23 -16.90 15.88
CA ALA A 111 16.86 -18.03 15.05
C ALA A 111 17.74 -19.22 15.38
N GLU A 112 17.13 -20.39 15.57
CA GLU A 112 17.82 -21.67 15.61
C GLU A 112 17.64 -22.35 14.26
N TYR A 113 18.74 -22.59 13.55
CA TYR A 113 18.70 -23.42 12.36
C TYR A 113 18.79 -24.88 12.76
N ARG A 114 17.80 -25.66 12.34
CA ARG A 114 17.81 -27.11 12.43
C ARG A 114 17.84 -27.65 11.01
N PRO A 115 18.94 -28.26 10.54
CA PRO A 115 18.96 -28.85 9.21
C PRO A 115 17.88 -29.94 9.16
N ALA A 116 16.96 -29.81 8.21
CA ALA A 116 16.03 -30.88 7.93
C ALA A 116 16.80 -32.01 7.25
N SER A 117 16.82 -33.18 7.88
CA SER A 117 17.25 -34.41 7.24
C SER A 117 16.01 -35.10 6.72
N PHE A 118 15.85 -35.15 5.40
CA PHE A 118 14.83 -35.97 4.76
C PHE A 118 15.52 -37.26 4.29
N GLU A 119 14.99 -38.40 4.71
CA GLU A 119 15.41 -39.67 4.14
C GLU A 119 14.81 -39.79 2.73
N GLU A 120 15.55 -40.39 1.81
CA GLU A 120 15.02 -40.68 0.48
C GLU A 120 13.84 -41.65 0.63
N PRO A 121 12.63 -41.26 0.18
CA PRO A 121 11.47 -42.12 0.35
C PRO A 121 11.69 -43.41 -0.44
N SER A 122 11.75 -44.52 0.26
CA SER A 122 11.74 -45.86 -0.34
C SER A 122 10.30 -46.30 -0.52
N PHE A 123 9.89 -46.51 -1.77
CA PHE A 123 8.60 -47.05 -2.12
C PHE A 123 8.78 -48.08 -3.25
N PRO A 124 7.95 -49.14 -3.30
CA PRO A 124 8.02 -50.11 -4.38
C PRO A 124 7.67 -49.43 -5.71
N GLU A 125 8.26 -49.94 -6.79
CA GLU A 125 7.85 -49.52 -8.13
C GLU A 125 6.34 -49.82 -8.31
N PRO A 126 5.53 -48.84 -8.77
CA PRO A 126 4.12 -49.07 -9.01
C PRO A 126 3.91 -50.16 -10.05
N GLU A 127 2.96 -51.06 -9.82
CA GLU A 127 2.62 -52.14 -10.76
C GLU A 127 2.13 -51.62 -12.12
N ASN A 128 1.55 -50.41 -12.15
CA ASN A 128 1.02 -49.76 -13.35
C ASN A 128 1.48 -48.31 -13.48
N LEU A 129 2.61 -48.11 -14.16
CA LEU A 129 3.18 -46.78 -14.39
C LEU A 129 2.26 -45.85 -15.21
N THR A 130 1.41 -46.40 -16.09
CA THR A 130 0.48 -45.59 -16.87
C THR A 130 -0.60 -44.97 -15.98
N GLU A 131 -1.20 -45.75 -15.10
CA GLU A 131 -2.20 -45.24 -14.15
C GLU A 131 -1.59 -44.25 -13.16
N THR A 132 -0.41 -44.56 -12.61
CA THR A 132 0.31 -43.64 -11.71
C THR A 132 0.64 -42.32 -12.42
N LEU A 133 1.10 -42.36 -13.67
CA LEU A 133 1.33 -41.14 -14.46
C LEU A 133 0.05 -40.34 -14.66
N LEU A 134 -1.07 -41.00 -14.99
CA LEU A 134 -2.36 -40.32 -15.15
C LEU A 134 -2.85 -39.68 -13.84
N GLN A 135 -2.64 -40.35 -12.69
CA GLN A 135 -2.94 -39.78 -11.37
C GLN A 135 -2.08 -38.54 -11.08
N ILE A 136 -0.78 -38.60 -11.34
CA ILE A 136 0.14 -37.46 -11.19
C ILE A 136 -0.30 -36.30 -12.09
N LEU A 137 -0.58 -36.56 -13.37
CA LEU A 137 -1.03 -35.54 -14.32
C LEU A 137 -2.41 -34.96 -13.95
N SER A 138 -3.26 -35.73 -13.26
CA SER A 138 -4.56 -35.25 -12.75
C SER A 138 -4.46 -34.43 -11.46
N SER A 139 -3.30 -34.43 -10.78
CA SER A 139 -3.11 -33.69 -9.53
C SER A 139 -3.28 -32.19 -9.76
N PRO A 140 -4.05 -31.48 -8.93
CA PRO A 140 -4.16 -30.03 -9.02
C PRO A 140 -2.84 -29.28 -8.89
N ASN A 141 -1.76 -29.92 -8.41
CA ASN A 141 -0.43 -29.29 -8.38
C ASN A 141 0.32 -29.37 -9.71
N ILE A 142 -0.10 -30.26 -10.63
CA ILE A 142 0.65 -30.60 -11.85
C ILE A 142 -0.20 -30.40 -13.12
N ALA A 143 -1.50 -30.67 -13.04
CA ALA A 143 -2.44 -30.55 -14.15
C ALA A 143 -2.37 -29.16 -14.82
N SER A 144 -2.78 -29.13 -16.10
CA SER A 144 -2.87 -27.89 -16.87
C SER A 144 -3.64 -26.81 -16.11
N LYS A 145 -3.17 -25.57 -16.23
CA LYS A 145 -3.81 -24.38 -15.65
C LYS A 145 -4.67 -23.65 -16.67
N GLU A 146 -4.75 -24.15 -17.88
CA GLU A 146 -5.67 -23.63 -18.88
C GLU A 146 -7.11 -23.82 -18.37
N SER A 147 -7.87 -22.73 -18.45
CA SER A 147 -9.28 -22.64 -18.06
C SER A 147 -10.17 -22.89 -19.25
#